data_AF-A0A974TF39-F1
#
_entry.id   AF-A0A974TF39-F1
#
_cell.length_a   1.000
_cell.length_b   1.000
_cell.length_c   1.000
_cell.angle_alpha   90.00
_cell.angle_beta   90.00
_cell.angle_gamma   90.00
#
_symmetry.space_group_name_H-M   'P 1'
#
loop_
_entity.id
_entity.type
_entity.pdbx_description
1 polymer ?
#
loop_
_entity_poly.entity_id
_entity_poly.type
_entity_poly.pdbx_seq_one_letter_code
_entity_poly.pdbx_strand_id
1 'polypeptide(L)'
;MPASPWANATSDASLSEAAIAALREMGPQDTVEGMLAGQFVAVHCSSMDCFKRAASAGASPTVRDMNLRHAEKLMATGLWLLEALERCQGKGPAPWLITRATQGLCAAA
;
A
#
# COMPACT_ATOMS: atom_id res chain seq x y z
N MET A 1 28.98 -20.70 4.99
CA MET A 1 28.27 -19.40 5.02
C MET A 1 26.82 -19.69 5.39
N PRO A 2 26.26 -19.21 6.51
CA PRO A 2 24.82 -19.36 6.73
C PRO A 2 24.06 -18.55 5.68
N ALA A 3 22.92 -19.08 5.24
CA ALA A 3 22.01 -18.38 4.34
C ALA A 3 21.65 -17.01 4.95
N SER A 4 21.55 -15.97 4.12
CA SER A 4 21.23 -14.62 4.60
C SER A 4 19.90 -14.61 5.37
N PRO A 5 19.66 -13.67 6.31
CA PRO A 5 18.43 -13.62 7.10
C PRO A 5 17.14 -13.46 6.27
N TRP A 6 17.27 -13.11 4.99
CA TRP A 6 16.19 -13.00 4.01
C TRP A 6 16.18 -14.14 2.98
N ALA A 7 17.05 -15.15 3.13
CA ALA A 7 17.18 -16.30 2.22
C ALA A 7 15.98 -17.25 2.25
N ASN A 8 15.05 -17.09 3.19
CA ASN A 8 13.67 -17.45 2.89
C ASN A 8 13.15 -16.39 1.93
N ALA A 9 13.34 -16.63 0.64
CA ALA A 9 12.34 -16.23 -0.33
C ALA A 9 11.01 -16.67 0.27
N THR A 10 10.23 -15.70 0.76
CA THR A 10 8.80 -15.88 0.93
C THR A 10 8.34 -16.48 -0.38
N SER A 11 8.10 -17.79 -0.39
CA SER A 11 7.58 -18.50 -1.55
C SER A 11 6.44 -17.66 -2.11
N ASP A 12 6.30 -17.53 -3.43
CA ASP A 12 5.16 -16.81 -4.02
C ASP A 12 3.83 -17.26 -3.38
N ALA A 13 3.78 -18.52 -2.92
CA ALA A 13 2.72 -19.08 -2.08
C ALA A 13 2.45 -18.27 -0.80
N SER A 14 3.47 -17.92 0.00
CA SER A 14 3.31 -17.15 1.24
C SER A 14 2.86 -15.70 1.01
N LEU A 15 3.29 -15.08 -0.10
CA LEU A 15 2.81 -13.74 -0.48
C LEU A 15 1.35 -13.80 -0.93
N SER A 16 0.98 -14.84 -1.69
CA SER A 16 -0.40 -15.06 -2.10
C SER A 16 -1.31 -15.35 -0.91
N GLU A 17 -0.86 -16.12 0.08
CA GLU A 17 -1.60 -16.41 1.31
C GLU A 17 -1.81 -15.14 2.15
N ALA A 18 -0.78 -14.31 2.30
CA ALA A 18 -0.89 -13.03 3.00
C ALA A 18 -1.84 -12.07 2.28
N ALA A 19 -1.80 -12.01 0.94
CA ALA A 19 -2.73 -11.24 0.13
C ALA A 19 -4.18 -11.73 0.28
N ILE A 20 -4.40 -13.04 0.25
CA ILE A 20 -5.73 -13.64 0.46
C ILE A 20 -6.24 -13.38 1.88
N ALA A 21 -5.37 -13.47 2.89
CA ALA A 21 -5.72 -13.15 4.27
C ALA A 21 -6.14 -11.68 4.41
N ALA A 22 -5.38 -10.75 3.83
CA ALA A 22 -5.72 -9.33 3.82
C ALA A 22 -7.07 -9.06 3.12
N LEU A 23 -7.33 -9.70 1.98
CA LEU A 23 -8.63 -9.59 1.28
C LEU A 23 -9.79 -10.10 2.14
N ARG A 24 -9.61 -11.20 2.86
CA ARG A 24 -10.63 -11.74 3.77
C ARG A 24 -10.91 -10.79 4.92
N GLU A 25 -9.88 -10.18 5.49
CA GLU A 25 -10.01 -9.24 6.61
C GLU A 25 -10.67 -7.91 6.19
N MET A 26 -10.34 -7.40 4.99
CA MET A 26 -11.01 -6.22 4.42
C MET A 26 -12.51 -6.46 4.16
N GLY A 27 -12.90 -7.72 3.96
CA GLY A 27 -14.29 -8.15 3.86
C GLY A 27 -15.10 -7.48 2.75
N PRO A 28 -14.64 -7.47 1.49
CA PRO A 28 -15.43 -6.92 0.38
C PRO A 28 -16.74 -7.69 0.19
N GLN A 29 -17.85 -6.97 0.05
CA GLN A 29 -19.20 -7.54 -0.04
C GLN A 29 -19.69 -7.72 -1.48
N ASP A 30 -19.12 -6.95 -2.41
CA ASP A 30 -19.46 -7.00 -3.83
C ASP A 30 -18.21 -6.97 -4.73
N THR A 31 -18.45 -7.02 -6.04
CA THR A 31 -17.37 -7.03 -7.03
C THR A 31 -16.57 -5.73 -7.06
N VAL A 32 -17.20 -4.58 -6.82
CA VAL A 32 -16.52 -3.28 -6.83
C VAL A 32 -15.59 -3.15 -5.63
N GLU A 33 -16.09 -3.49 -4.44
CA GLU A 33 -15.27 -3.57 -3.23
C GLU A 33 -14.12 -4.57 -3.39
N GLY A 34 -14.40 -5.73 -4.00
CA GLY A 34 -13.38 -6.75 -4.29
C GLY A 34 -12.28 -6.23 -5.22
N MET A 35 -12.64 -5.45 -6.25
CA MET A 35 -11.67 -4.82 -7.15
C MET A 35 -10.83 -3.76 -6.44
N LEU A 36 -11.45 -2.89 -5.62
CA LEU A 36 -10.73 -1.87 -4.86
C LEU A 36 -9.76 -2.49 -3.85
N ALA A 37 -10.21 -3.51 -3.12
CA ALA A 37 -9.38 -4.25 -2.17
C ALA A 37 -8.22 -4.98 -2.86
N GLY A 38 -8.48 -5.62 -4.02
CA GLY A 38 -7.44 -6.27 -4.83
C GLY A 38 -6.39 -5.29 -5.35
N GLN A 39 -6.83 -4.12 -5.85
CA GLN A 39 -5.94 -3.05 -6.27
C GLN A 39 -5.09 -2.52 -5.11
N PHE A 40 -5.69 -2.36 -3.91
CA PHE A 40 -4.96 -1.91 -2.72
C PHE A 40 -3.83 -2.88 -2.36
N VAL A 41 -4.10 -4.18 -2.32
CA VAL A 41 -3.07 -5.20 -2.03
C VAL A 41 -1.95 -5.16 -3.07
N ALA A 42 -2.28 -5.07 -4.36
CA ALA A 42 -1.28 -4.99 -5.42
C ALA A 42 -0.37 -3.75 -5.28
N VAL A 43 -0.96 -2.59 -4.99
CA VAL A 43 -0.25 -1.33 -4.77
C VAL A 43 0.62 -1.40 -3.50
N HIS A 44 0.10 -1.99 -2.42
CA HIS A 44 0.84 -2.18 -1.18
C HIS A 44 2.08 -3.08 -1.38
N CYS A 45 1.90 -4.25 -2.01
CA CYS A 45 3.00 -5.16 -2.30
C CYS A 45 4.06 -4.49 -3.20
N SER A 46 3.64 -3.77 -4.24
CA SER A 46 4.55 -3.03 -5.13
C SER A 46 5.35 -1.96 -4.37
N SER A 47 4.72 -1.27 -3.41
CA SER A 47 5.38 -0.30 -2.54
C SER A 47 6.42 -0.96 -1.62
N MET A 48 6.09 -2.12 -1.03
CA MET A 48 7.03 -2.90 -0.21
C MET A 48 8.25 -3.35 -1.02
N ASP A 49 8.06 -3.75 -2.28
CA ASP A 49 9.16 -4.08 -3.18
C ASP A 49 10.06 -2.87 -3.50
N CYS A 50 9.47 -1.70 -3.70
CA CYS A 50 10.22 -0.46 -3.84
C CYS A 50 11.05 -0.15 -2.59
N PHE A 51 10.47 -0.25 -1.39
CA PHE A 51 11.21 -0.05 -0.14
C PHE A 51 12.34 -1.07 0.02
N LYS A 52 12.08 -2.34 -0.29
CA LYS A 52 13.10 -3.40 -0.26
C LYS A 52 14.26 -3.09 -1.21
N ARG A 53 13.97 -2.64 -2.44
CA ARG A 53 14.98 -2.24 -3.43
C ARG A 53 15.77 -1.01 -2.98
N ALA A 54 15.11 -0.03 -2.36
CA ALA A 54 15.77 1.16 -1.81
C ALA A 54 16.68 0.83 -0.61
N ALA A 55 16.33 -0.19 0.18
CA ALA A 55 17.10 -0.65 1.33
C ALA A 55 18.22 -1.64 0.97
N SER A 56 18.30 -2.08 -0.29
CA SER A 56 19.30 -3.06 -0.73
C SER A 56 20.73 -2.53 -0.56
N ALA A 57 21.60 -3.35 0.04
CA ALA A 57 23.03 -3.07 0.09
C ALA A 57 23.59 -2.92 -1.34
N GLY A 58 24.35 -1.86 -1.58
CA GLY A 58 24.90 -1.55 -2.90
C GLY A 58 23.98 -0.75 -3.84
N ALA A 59 22.77 -0.38 -3.41
CA ALA A 59 21.92 0.51 -4.21
C ALA A 59 22.54 1.91 -4.34
N SER A 60 22.68 2.40 -5.57
CA SER A 60 23.18 3.76 -5.82
C SER A 60 22.21 4.81 -5.26
N PRO A 61 22.67 6.02 -4.90
CA PRO A 61 21.80 7.08 -4.38
C PRO A 61 20.62 7.38 -5.30
N THR A 62 20.82 7.38 -6.62
CA THR A 62 19.77 7.59 -7.62
C THR A 62 18.72 6.48 -7.62
N VAL A 63 19.14 5.21 -7.54
CA VAL A 63 18.21 4.08 -7.47
C VAL A 63 17.42 4.10 -6.17
N ARG A 64 18.06 4.48 -5.06
CA ARG A 64 17.39 4.66 -3.76
C ARG A 64 16.32 5.73 -3.84
N ASP A 65 16.66 6.93 -4.31
CA ASP A 65 15.72 8.04 -4.45
C ASP A 65 14.55 7.69 -5.40
N MET A 66 14.83 7.08 -6.55
CA MET A 66 13.78 6.64 -7.49
C MET A 66 12.78 5.67 -6.85
N ASN A 67 13.26 4.64 -6.15
CA ASN A 67 12.38 3.67 -5.51
C ASN A 67 11.59 4.30 -4.35
N LEU A 68 12.18 5.19 -3.55
CA LEU A 68 11.47 5.89 -2.48
C LEU A 68 10.34 6.78 -3.03
N ARG A 69 10.59 7.49 -4.14
CA ARG A 69 9.57 8.31 -4.81
C ARG A 69 8.44 7.47 -5.40
N HIS A 70 8.75 6.30 -5.97
CA HIS A 70 7.72 5.39 -6.46
C HIS A 70 6.89 4.81 -5.31
N ALA A 71 7.54 4.40 -4.22
CA ALA A 71 6.85 3.91 -3.03
C ALA A 71 5.92 4.97 -2.45
N GLU A 72 6.37 6.22 -2.33
CA GLU A 72 5.52 7.33 -1.86
C GLU A 72 4.26 7.50 -2.71
N LYS A 73 4.40 7.52 -4.04
CA LYS A 73 3.25 7.63 -4.96
C LYS A 73 2.29 6.45 -4.82
N LEU A 74 2.81 5.23 -4.75
CA LEU A 74 2.00 4.03 -4.58
C LEU A 74 1.26 4.05 -3.24
N MET A 75 1.93 4.42 -2.14
CA MET A 75 1.27 4.56 -0.84
C MET A 75 0.14 5.61 -0.88
N ALA A 76 0.36 6.76 -1.54
CA ALA A 76 -0.68 7.77 -1.72
C ALA A 76 -1.89 7.23 -2.51
N THR A 77 -1.66 6.46 -3.58
CA THR A 77 -2.72 5.75 -4.31
C THR A 77 -3.43 4.73 -3.42
N GLY A 78 -2.68 4.00 -2.58
CA GLY A 78 -3.23 3.05 -1.62
C GLY A 78 -4.19 3.68 -0.61
N LEU A 79 -3.86 4.88 -0.10
CA LEU A 79 -4.77 5.62 0.78
C LEU A 79 -6.08 5.99 0.07
N TRP A 80 -6.00 6.44 -1.18
CA TRP A 80 -7.20 6.75 -1.97
C TRP A 80 -8.08 5.52 -2.21
N LEU A 81 -7.47 4.34 -2.43
CA LEU A 81 -8.21 3.08 -2.56
C LEU A 81 -8.90 2.66 -1.26
N LEU A 82 -8.22 2.81 -0.11
CA LEU A 82 -8.82 2.57 1.20
C LEU A 82 -10.00 3.50 1.45
N GLU A 83 -9.86 4.79 1.14
CA GLU A 83 -10.98 5.75 1.23
C GLU A 83 -12.16 5.38 0.36
N ALA A 84 -11.90 4.98 -0.89
CA ALA A 84 -12.95 4.55 -1.80
C ALA A 84 -13.67 3.31 -1.26
N LEU A 85 -12.91 2.34 -0.72
CA LEU A 85 -13.46 1.14 -0.11
C LEU A 85 -14.29 1.44 1.15
N GLU A 86 -13.80 2.29 2.05
CA GLU A 86 -14.55 2.72 3.24
C GLU A 86 -15.89 3.36 2.85
N ARG A 87 -15.89 4.24 1.84
CA ARG A 87 -17.12 4.87 1.33
C ARG A 87 -18.10 3.85 0.75
N CYS A 88 -17.63 2.85 0.00
CA CYS A 88 -18.46 1.76 -0.53
C CYS A 88 -19.10 0.94 0.61
N GLN A 89 -18.33 0.67 1.67
CA GLN A 89 -18.80 -0.07 2.85
C GLN A 89 -19.73 0.74 3.76
N GLY A 90 -20.08 1.97 3.39
CA GLY A 90 -20.90 2.87 4.22
C GLY A 90 -20.18 3.37 5.49
N LYS A 91 -18.87 3.14 5.59
CA LYS A 91 -18.01 3.71 6.62
C LYS A 91 -17.68 5.14 6.16
N GLY A 92 -18.21 6.15 6.86
CA GLY A 92 -17.90 7.54 6.55
C GLY A 92 -16.38 7.78 6.51
N PRO A 93 -15.91 8.85 5.83
CA PRO A 93 -14.48 9.10 5.67
C PRO A 93 -13.76 9.09 7.02
N ALA A 94 -12.61 8.39 7.10
CA ALA A 94 -11.87 8.25 8.34
C ALA A 94 -11.56 9.62 9.00
N PRO A 95 -11.58 9.74 10.33
CA PRO A 95 -11.38 11.02 11.02
C PRO A 95 -10.06 11.74 10.67
N TRP A 96 -8.98 10.99 10.43
CA TRP A 96 -7.66 11.55 10.07
C TRP A 96 -7.63 12.16 8.65
N LEU A 97 -8.61 11.80 7.81
CA LEU A 97 -8.77 12.30 6.45
C LEU A 97 -9.51 13.63 6.38
N ILE A 98 -10.42 13.89 7.33
CA ILE A 98 -11.15 15.15 7.44
C ILE A 98 -10.17 16.32 7.67
N THR A 99 -9.09 16.09 8.43
CA THR A 99 -8.10 17.13 8.75
C THR A 99 -7.31 17.59 7.53
N ARG A 100 -7.15 16.74 6.50
CA ARG A 100 -6.43 17.11 5.26
C ARG A 100 -7.29 17.97 4.33
N ALA A 101 -8.59 17.70 4.29
CA ALA A 101 -9.54 18.52 3.53
C ALA A 101 -9.71 19.92 4.13
N THR A 102 -9.67 20.05 5.46
CA THR A 102 -9.81 21.35 6.14
C THR A 102 -8.53 22.21 6.07
N GLN A 103 -7.34 21.60 6.06
CA GLN A 103 -6.09 22.36 5.84
C GLN A 103 -5.98 22.98 4.45
N GLY A 104 -6.61 22.39 3.43
CA GLY A 104 -6.69 22.98 2.09
C GLY A 104 -7.61 24.21 2.01
N LEU A 105 -8.63 24.31 2.85
CA LEU A 105 -9.53 25.48 2.91
C LEU A 105 -8.95 26.64 3.73
N CYS A 106 -8.14 26.38 4.76
CA CYS A 106 -7.51 27.44 5.56
C CYS A 106 -6.27 28.08 4.90
N ALA A 107 -5.67 27.45 3.89
CA ALA A 107 -4.53 28.04 3.16
C ALA A 107 -4.95 29.01 2.03
N ALA A 108 -6.25 29.21 1.81
CA ALA A 108 -6.83 30.04 0.75
C ALA A 108 -7.62 31.25 1.28
N ALA A 109 -7.53 31.58 2.57
CA ALA A 109 -8.12 32.75 3.22
C ALA A 109 -7.02 33.60 3.87
#